data_AF-A0A4Y7S883-F1
#
_entry.id   AF-A0A4Y7S883-F1
#
_cell.length_a   1.000
_cell.length_b   1.000
_cell.length_c   1.000
_cell.angle_alpha   90.00
_cell.angle_beta   90.00
_cell.angle_gamma   90.00
#
_symmetry.space_group_name_H-M   'P 1'
#
loop_
_entity.id
_entity.type
_entity.pdbx_description
1 polymer ?
#
loop_
_entity_poly.entity_id
_entity_poly.type
_entity_poly.pdbx_seq_one_letter_code
_entity_poly.pdbx_strand_id
1 'polypeptide(L)'
;MAGLPATMFAVVYPDASDPESEGPKASAEIIGDIYRNGSGVVMKSFTSTEEAMDLLVSLWIWKNSQGQSLTFQFHSKREPCQVTDLLTFLYTVPDSRDLLAQTMRAYPSLRQRHFIKSALLRIKEWTALKKTTPLQNLAVLVIRVIGLVQEFLEIPSFGREYIKADFPARALTMSLEFPGLPSSSSGSTQPGRIDPDHPLYPAAVSEKFFPNAPGGTPAYLIHRVVPTLLDAGLLDILVDHLISQPSGTPYPWHPWVGKDPAGHPLPVLASMCVSLPIRNSCRLAVQRISGEKLRKLTSGWYSQHWTPFFNDYRLYDHIWMHWFHAGDRVRICDNLNHHKKADRGIYLEVAKECTRCRTKVYCSRECQREDWVRFHRNECPENRRYRIERQIATAWPSHRDRAFYLSLLLHFVLNYEVGARRKSA
;
A
#
# COMPACT_ATOMS: atom_id res chain seq x y z
N MET A 1 -40.66 -60.74 -11.17
CA MET A 1 -39.26 -60.40 -11.50
C MET A 1 -39.28 -59.17 -12.39
N ALA A 2 -39.11 -57.98 -11.80
CA ALA A 2 -39.04 -56.72 -12.53
C ALA A 2 -37.71 -56.07 -12.14
N GLY A 3 -36.80 -55.96 -13.11
CA GLY A 3 -35.52 -55.29 -12.96
C GLY A 3 -35.54 -53.99 -13.76
N LEU A 4 -35.32 -52.87 -13.07
CA LEU A 4 -34.89 -51.59 -13.64
C LEU A 4 -33.86 -50.95 -12.69
N PRO A 5 -32.89 -50.19 -13.22
CA PRO A 5 -31.58 -50.00 -12.59
C PRO A 5 -31.57 -48.90 -11.53
N ALA A 6 -30.70 -49.09 -10.53
CA ALA A 6 -30.38 -48.11 -9.50
C ALA A 6 -29.73 -46.86 -10.13
N THR A 7 -30.50 -45.77 -10.21
CA THR A 7 -29.96 -44.42 -10.39
C THR A 7 -29.25 -44.02 -9.11
N MET A 8 -27.94 -43.86 -9.23
CA MET A 8 -27.03 -43.34 -8.22
C MET A 8 -27.37 -41.85 -8.01
N PHE A 9 -28.37 -41.57 -7.19
CA PHE A 9 -28.59 -40.23 -6.66
C PHE A 9 -27.48 -39.96 -5.64
N ALA A 10 -26.60 -39.02 -5.99
CA ALA A 10 -25.66 -38.42 -5.06
C ALA A 10 -26.42 -37.96 -3.81
N VAL A 11 -25.99 -38.45 -2.66
CA VAL A 11 -26.41 -37.94 -1.36
C VAL A 11 -25.98 -36.47 -1.31
N VAL A 12 -26.92 -35.58 -1.58
CA VAL A 12 -26.84 -34.18 -1.17
C VAL A 12 -26.87 -34.23 0.35
N TYR A 13 -25.73 -33.99 0.99
CA TYR A 13 -25.71 -33.70 2.43
C TYR A 13 -26.63 -32.50 2.66
N PRO A 14 -27.69 -32.62 3.47
CA PRO A 14 -28.38 -31.44 3.97
C PRO A 14 -27.38 -30.69 4.84
N ASP A 15 -27.14 -29.44 4.45
CA ASP A 15 -26.45 -28.40 5.20
C ASP A 15 -26.90 -28.48 6.66
N ALA A 16 -26.04 -29.00 7.55
CA ALA A 16 -26.26 -28.89 8.98
C ALA A 16 -26.12 -27.40 9.32
N SER A 17 -27.24 -26.69 9.37
CA SER A 17 -27.27 -25.28 9.74
C SER A 17 -26.60 -25.13 11.10
N ASP A 18 -25.45 -24.44 11.13
CA ASP A 18 -24.81 -24.03 12.37
C ASP A 18 -25.83 -23.15 13.13
N PRO A 19 -26.39 -23.58 14.27
CA PRO A 19 -27.42 -22.82 14.97
C PRO A 19 -26.95 -21.42 15.37
N GLU A 20 -25.64 -21.24 15.54
CA GLU A 20 -25.02 -19.94 15.84
C GLU A 20 -25.05 -18.98 14.64
N SER A 21 -25.34 -19.48 13.43
CA SER A 21 -25.42 -18.69 12.18
C SER A 21 -26.81 -18.15 11.86
N GLU A 22 -27.88 -18.70 12.44
CA GLU A 22 -29.26 -18.33 12.11
C GLU A 22 -29.58 -16.87 12.46
N GLY A 23 -29.22 -16.41 13.66
CA GLY A 23 -29.44 -15.03 14.08
C GLY A 23 -28.71 -14.00 13.20
N PRO A 24 -27.39 -14.14 12.96
CA PRO A 24 -26.66 -13.27 12.04
C PRO A 24 -27.18 -13.29 10.61
N LYS A 25 -27.59 -14.45 10.08
CA LYS A 25 -28.21 -14.56 8.75
C LYS A 25 -29.53 -13.81 8.68
N ALA A 26 -30.46 -14.10 9.59
CA ALA A 26 -31.75 -13.43 9.65
C ALA A 26 -31.59 -11.90 9.77
N SER A 27 -30.63 -11.46 10.58
CA SER A 27 -30.31 -10.02 10.70
C SER A 27 -29.84 -9.43 9.38
N ALA A 28 -28.94 -10.11 8.65
CA ALA A 28 -28.47 -9.66 7.34
C ALA A 28 -29.57 -9.63 6.28
N GLU A 29 -30.48 -10.60 6.29
CA GLU A 29 -31.62 -10.65 5.38
C GLU A 29 -32.59 -9.49 5.64
N ILE A 30 -32.98 -9.26 6.90
CA ILE A 30 -33.85 -8.14 7.30
C ILE A 30 -33.24 -6.80 6.88
N ILE A 31 -31.95 -6.59 7.14
CA ILE A 31 -31.22 -5.38 6.72
C ILE A 31 -31.23 -5.25 5.19
N GLY A 32 -31.01 -6.35 4.49
CA GLY A 32 -31.04 -6.38 3.03
C GLY A 32 -32.40 -6.04 2.45
N ASP A 33 -33.49 -6.47 3.08
CA ASP A 33 -34.85 -6.16 2.66
C ASP A 33 -35.22 -4.71 2.97
N ILE A 34 -34.78 -4.15 4.10
CA ILE A 34 -34.86 -2.71 4.37
C ILE A 34 -34.14 -1.92 3.27
N TYR A 35 -32.97 -2.37 2.85
CA TYR A 35 -32.20 -1.71 1.80
C TYR A 35 -32.83 -1.79 0.41
N ARG A 36 -33.33 -2.96 0.01
CA ARG A 36 -33.88 -3.19 -1.34
C ARG A 36 -35.31 -2.71 -1.51
N ASN A 37 -36.14 -2.91 -0.47
CA ASN A 37 -37.59 -2.74 -0.56
C ASN A 37 -38.10 -1.61 0.35
N GLY A 38 -37.29 -1.11 1.28
CA GLY A 38 -37.66 0.00 2.16
C GLY A 38 -37.81 1.32 1.40
N SER A 39 -38.64 2.22 1.94
CA SER A 39 -38.70 3.59 1.43
C SER A 39 -37.37 4.30 1.68
N GLY A 40 -37.03 5.29 0.84
CA GLY A 40 -35.82 6.09 1.02
C GLY A 40 -35.73 6.76 2.40
N VAL A 41 -36.88 7.07 3.02
CA VAL A 41 -36.96 7.60 4.39
C VAL A 41 -36.51 6.55 5.41
N VAL A 42 -37.02 5.32 5.31
CA VAL A 42 -36.64 4.23 6.23
C VAL A 42 -35.14 3.91 6.10
N MET A 43 -34.63 3.84 4.87
CA MET A 43 -33.22 3.57 4.62
C MET A 43 -32.32 4.69 5.17
N LYS A 44 -32.71 5.96 4.99
CA LYS A 44 -31.99 7.09 5.56
C LYS A 44 -32.00 7.05 7.09
N SER A 45 -33.16 6.81 7.70
CA SER A 45 -33.29 6.69 9.15
C SER A 45 -32.44 5.56 9.72
N PHE A 46 -32.43 4.39 9.09
CA PHE A 46 -31.60 3.26 9.51
C PHE A 46 -30.11 3.61 9.42
N THR A 47 -29.66 4.18 8.30
CA THR A 47 -28.23 4.46 8.07
C THR A 47 -27.70 5.72 8.73
N SER A 48 -28.55 6.40 9.51
CA SER A 48 -28.20 7.61 10.25
C SER A 48 -28.03 7.36 11.76
N THR A 49 -28.12 6.11 12.23
CA THR A 49 -27.94 5.76 13.66
C THR A 49 -26.63 5.02 13.91
N GLU A 50 -26.05 5.25 15.10
CA GLU A 50 -24.82 4.56 15.53
C GLU A 50 -25.08 3.06 15.74
N GLU A 51 -26.26 2.70 16.23
CA GLU A 51 -26.64 1.30 16.49
C GLU A 51 -26.69 0.48 15.20
N ALA A 52 -27.18 1.08 14.10
CA ALA A 52 -27.20 0.42 12.80
C ALA A 52 -25.77 0.20 12.28
N MET A 53 -24.88 1.19 12.43
CA MET A 53 -23.47 1.04 12.05
C MET A 53 -22.77 -0.02 12.90
N ASP A 54 -23.03 -0.05 14.20
CA ASP A 54 -22.45 -1.06 15.09
C ASP A 54 -22.94 -2.47 14.76
N LEU A 55 -24.22 -2.63 14.44
CA LEU A 55 -24.79 -3.89 13.98
C LEU A 55 -24.13 -4.35 12.67
N LEU A 56 -24.00 -3.46 11.69
CA LEU A 56 -23.37 -3.78 10.40
C LEU A 56 -21.91 -4.21 10.57
N VAL A 57 -21.14 -3.48 11.39
CA VAL A 57 -19.74 -3.86 11.68
C VAL A 57 -19.66 -5.16 12.48
N SER A 58 -20.61 -5.42 13.37
CA SER A 58 -20.67 -6.69 14.11
C SER A 58 -20.93 -7.87 13.18
N LEU A 59 -21.90 -7.75 12.26
CA LEU A 59 -22.17 -8.75 11.22
C LEU A 59 -20.99 -8.89 10.25
N TRP A 60 -20.27 -7.80 9.97
CA TRP A 60 -19.03 -7.85 9.19
C TRP A 60 -17.94 -8.67 9.89
N ILE A 61 -17.75 -8.48 11.20
CA ILE A 61 -16.71 -9.17 11.98
C ILE A 61 -17.07 -10.63 12.29
N TRP A 62 -18.36 -10.94 12.37
CA TRP A 62 -18.87 -12.24 12.75
C TRP A 62 -18.34 -13.39 11.87
N LYS A 63 -18.17 -14.55 12.51
CA LYS A 63 -17.75 -15.81 11.89
C LYS A 63 -18.47 -16.96 12.56
N ASN A 64 -18.72 -18.03 11.81
CA ASN A 64 -19.25 -19.27 12.35
C ASN A 64 -18.17 -20.08 13.11
N SER A 65 -18.59 -21.21 13.66
CA SER A 65 -17.71 -22.19 14.33
C SER A 65 -16.53 -22.67 13.48
N GLN A 66 -16.66 -22.65 12.15
CA GLN A 66 -15.61 -23.01 11.19
C GLN A 66 -14.71 -21.83 10.79
N GLY A 67 -14.96 -20.63 11.34
CA GLY A 67 -14.19 -19.42 11.04
C GLY A 67 -14.53 -18.77 9.69
N GLN A 68 -15.63 -19.16 9.05
CA GLN A 68 -16.12 -18.60 7.79
C GLN A 68 -16.94 -17.34 8.06
N SER A 69 -16.80 -16.34 7.19
CA SER A 69 -17.60 -15.12 7.27
C SER A 69 -19.05 -15.35 6.83
N LEU A 70 -19.94 -14.44 7.24
CA LEU A 70 -21.31 -14.41 6.75
C LEU A 70 -21.37 -14.32 5.21
N THR A 71 -20.44 -13.58 4.61
CA THR A 71 -20.33 -13.41 3.16
C THR A 71 -20.09 -14.73 2.44
N PHE A 72 -19.20 -15.56 2.97
CA PHE A 72 -18.96 -16.89 2.40
C PHE A 72 -20.20 -17.76 2.44
N GLN A 73 -20.99 -17.69 3.51
CA GLN A 73 -22.21 -18.48 3.64
C GLN A 73 -23.25 -18.11 2.57
N PHE A 74 -23.53 -16.83 2.34
CA PHE A 74 -24.44 -16.38 1.27
C PHE A 74 -23.91 -16.77 -0.12
N HIS A 75 -22.64 -16.49 -0.41
CA HIS A 75 -22.09 -16.78 -1.73
C HIS A 75 -21.98 -18.28 -2.05
N SER A 76 -21.77 -19.13 -1.04
CA SER A 76 -21.79 -20.59 -1.23
C SER A 76 -23.14 -21.09 -1.77
N LYS A 77 -24.23 -20.37 -1.45
CA LYS A 77 -25.60 -20.59 -1.94
C LYS A 77 -25.93 -19.79 -3.20
N ARG A 78 -24.94 -19.11 -3.79
CA ARG A 78 -25.08 -18.19 -4.95
C ARG A 78 -25.96 -16.96 -4.66
N GLU A 79 -26.03 -16.54 -3.41
CA GLU A 79 -26.75 -15.35 -2.98
C GLU A 79 -25.76 -14.20 -2.69
N PRO A 80 -26.16 -12.93 -2.93
CA PRO A 80 -25.35 -11.79 -2.56
C PRO A 80 -25.40 -11.56 -1.04
N CYS A 81 -24.26 -11.23 -0.44
CA CYS A 81 -24.21 -10.89 0.98
C CYS A 81 -24.62 -9.43 1.20
N GLN A 82 -25.80 -9.23 1.74
CA GLN A 82 -26.45 -7.94 1.94
C GLN A 82 -25.63 -7.01 2.85
N VAL A 83 -24.95 -7.56 3.87
CA VAL A 83 -24.05 -6.78 4.74
C VAL A 83 -22.85 -6.24 3.97
N THR A 84 -22.30 -7.03 3.04
CA THR A 84 -21.13 -6.62 2.25
C THR A 84 -21.52 -5.56 1.23
N ASP A 85 -22.63 -5.78 0.53
CA ASP A 85 -23.16 -4.83 -0.44
C ASP A 85 -23.54 -3.52 0.24
N LEU A 86 -24.18 -3.58 1.40
CA LEU A 86 -24.60 -2.39 2.13
C LEU A 86 -23.39 -1.62 2.69
N LEU A 87 -22.45 -2.26 3.39
CA LEU A 87 -21.27 -1.56 3.89
C LEU A 87 -20.43 -0.93 2.76
N THR A 88 -20.30 -1.63 1.63
CA THR A 88 -19.59 -1.10 0.47
C THR A 88 -20.38 -0.02 -0.27
N PHE A 89 -21.70 0.03 -0.13
CA PHE A 89 -22.51 1.14 -0.61
C PHE A 89 -22.41 2.36 0.33
N LEU A 90 -22.49 2.15 1.65
CA LEU A 90 -22.57 3.24 2.63
C LEU A 90 -21.34 4.15 2.63
N TYR A 91 -20.14 3.64 2.37
CA TYR A 91 -18.96 4.51 2.29
C TYR A 91 -18.97 5.44 1.06
N THR A 92 -19.84 5.17 0.08
CA THR A 92 -20.03 6.05 -1.10
C THR A 92 -21.03 7.17 -0.86
N VAL A 93 -21.80 7.12 0.25
CA VAL A 93 -22.79 8.13 0.63
C VAL A 93 -22.18 9.03 1.70
N PRO A 94 -22.03 10.36 1.49
CA PRO A 94 -21.28 11.24 2.39
C PRO A 94 -21.70 11.18 3.87
N ASP A 95 -22.99 11.34 4.18
CA ASP A 95 -23.48 11.35 5.57
C ASP A 95 -23.22 10.00 6.27
N SER A 96 -23.50 8.88 5.60
CA SER A 96 -23.28 7.54 6.14
C SER A 96 -21.80 7.20 6.26
N ARG A 97 -20.97 7.68 5.32
CA ARG A 97 -19.51 7.54 5.34
C ARG A 97 -18.92 8.23 6.57
N ASP A 98 -19.35 9.46 6.86
CA ASP A 98 -18.88 10.22 8.03
C ASP A 98 -19.27 9.53 9.33
N LEU A 99 -20.51 9.04 9.43
CA LEU A 99 -20.97 8.29 10.59
C LEU A 99 -20.21 6.97 10.77
N LEU A 100 -19.93 6.25 9.69
CA LEU A 100 -19.15 5.01 9.73
C LEU A 100 -17.70 5.28 10.16
N ALA A 101 -17.09 6.38 9.69
CA ALA A 101 -15.76 6.80 10.13
C ALA A 101 -15.74 7.22 11.61
N GLN A 102 -16.78 7.89 12.11
CA GLN A 102 -16.94 8.21 13.54
C GLN A 102 -17.06 6.94 14.38
N THR A 103 -17.88 5.98 13.95
CA THR A 103 -18.05 4.67 14.59
C THR A 103 -16.71 3.94 14.66
N MET A 104 -15.96 3.88 13.55
CA MET A 104 -14.65 3.25 13.50
C MET A 104 -13.63 3.94 14.41
N ARG A 105 -13.71 5.27 14.56
CA ARG A 105 -12.84 6.07 15.45
C ARG A 105 -13.13 5.80 16.92
N ALA A 106 -14.39 5.58 17.29
CA ALA A 106 -14.81 5.26 18.65
C ALA A 106 -14.38 3.86 19.09
N TYR A 107 -14.15 2.94 18.15
CA TYR A 107 -13.77 1.58 18.47
C TYR A 107 -12.36 1.42 19.06
N PRO A 108 -12.19 0.48 20.01
CA PRO A 108 -10.87 0.03 20.43
C PRO A 108 -10.07 -0.52 19.23
N SER A 109 -8.74 -0.37 19.28
CA SER A 109 -7.83 -0.87 18.24
C SER A 109 -8.02 -2.37 17.94
N LEU A 110 -8.41 -3.16 18.95
CA LEU A 110 -8.72 -4.58 18.76
C LEU A 110 -9.91 -4.79 17.81
N ARG A 111 -11.00 -4.02 17.94
CA ARG A 111 -12.17 -4.13 17.06
C ARG A 111 -11.86 -3.62 15.64
N GLN A 112 -11.09 -2.54 15.52
CA GLN A 112 -10.53 -2.07 14.23
C GLN A 112 -9.70 -3.19 13.55
N ARG A 113 -8.84 -3.88 14.31
CA ARG A 113 -8.06 -5.01 13.81
C ARG A 113 -8.95 -6.17 13.34
N HIS A 114 -10.02 -6.49 14.07
CA HIS A 114 -10.98 -7.51 13.66
C HIS A 114 -11.69 -7.14 12.35
N PHE A 115 -12.07 -5.87 12.18
CA PHE A 115 -12.65 -5.37 10.93
C PHE A 115 -11.71 -5.61 9.74
N ILE A 116 -10.45 -5.21 9.84
CA ILE A 116 -9.41 -5.40 8.81
C ILE A 116 -9.18 -6.88 8.52
N LYS A 117 -9.08 -7.72 9.56
CA LYS A 117 -8.93 -9.17 9.40
C LYS A 117 -10.14 -9.80 8.72
N SER A 118 -11.34 -9.30 8.99
CA SER A 118 -12.57 -9.79 8.36
C SER A 118 -12.67 -9.38 6.89
N ALA A 119 -12.12 -8.22 6.52
CA ALA A 119 -11.94 -7.83 5.12
C ALA A 119 -11.00 -8.79 4.36
N LEU A 120 -9.82 -9.09 4.93
CA LEU A 120 -8.89 -10.07 4.34
C LEU A 120 -9.48 -11.48 4.22
N LEU A 121 -10.29 -11.87 5.21
CA LEU A 121 -10.97 -13.16 5.18
C LEU A 121 -11.90 -13.24 3.97
N ARG A 122 -12.72 -12.21 3.71
CA ARG A 122 -13.63 -12.15 2.56
C ARG A 122 -12.89 -12.22 1.22
N ILE A 123 -11.80 -11.47 1.08
CA ILE A 123 -10.97 -11.50 -0.14
C ILE A 123 -10.47 -12.94 -0.38
N LYS A 124 -9.96 -13.61 0.67
CA LYS A 124 -9.51 -15.01 0.60
C LYS A 124 -10.64 -15.98 0.25
N GLU A 125 -11.80 -15.81 0.87
CA GLU A 125 -12.99 -16.65 0.67
C GLU A 125 -13.52 -16.54 -0.76
N TRP A 126 -13.56 -15.34 -1.33
CA TRP A 126 -13.95 -15.14 -2.72
C TRP A 126 -12.96 -15.78 -3.71
N THR A 127 -11.66 -15.70 -3.44
CA THR A 127 -10.65 -16.46 -4.21
C THR A 127 -10.93 -17.97 -4.20
N ALA A 128 -11.43 -18.51 -3.07
CA ALA A 128 -11.78 -19.93 -2.96
C ALA A 128 -13.07 -20.29 -3.72
N LEU A 129 -14.00 -19.35 -3.88
CA LEU A 129 -15.30 -19.53 -4.56
C LEU A 129 -15.23 -19.46 -6.10
N LYS A 130 -14.01 -19.44 -6.67
CA LYS A 130 -13.77 -19.37 -8.13
C LYS A 130 -14.49 -20.43 -8.99
N LYS A 131 -14.91 -21.55 -8.39
CA LYS A 131 -15.61 -22.63 -9.09
C LYS A 131 -17.13 -22.44 -9.17
N THR A 132 -17.70 -21.58 -8.32
CA THR A 132 -19.16 -21.52 -8.07
C THR A 132 -19.78 -20.17 -8.40
N THR A 133 -18.98 -19.13 -8.62
CA THR A 133 -19.45 -17.75 -8.85
C THR A 133 -18.72 -17.12 -10.05
N PRO A 134 -19.41 -16.32 -10.89
CA PRO A 134 -18.75 -15.57 -11.97
C PRO A 134 -17.61 -14.69 -11.43
N LEU A 135 -16.39 -14.91 -11.91
CA LEU A 135 -15.17 -14.26 -11.40
C LEU A 135 -15.19 -12.73 -11.50
N GLN A 136 -15.85 -12.18 -12.52
CA GLN A 136 -15.93 -10.73 -12.75
C GLN A 136 -16.67 -10.00 -11.62
N ASN A 137 -17.74 -10.60 -11.09
CA ASN A 137 -18.46 -10.02 -9.95
C ASN A 137 -17.61 -10.01 -8.68
N LEU A 138 -16.77 -11.03 -8.50
CA LEU A 138 -15.86 -11.13 -7.36
C LEU A 138 -14.77 -10.04 -7.40
N ALA A 139 -14.23 -9.72 -8.59
CA ALA A 139 -13.23 -8.66 -8.74
C ALA A 139 -13.76 -7.30 -8.28
N VAL A 140 -14.98 -6.93 -8.73
CA VAL A 140 -15.64 -5.67 -8.34
C VAL A 140 -15.88 -5.61 -6.84
N LEU A 141 -16.36 -6.70 -6.24
CA LEU A 141 -16.61 -6.77 -4.80
C LEU A 141 -15.31 -6.62 -3.98
N VAL A 142 -14.22 -7.28 -4.39
CA VAL A 142 -12.92 -7.12 -3.72
C VAL A 142 -12.42 -5.68 -3.78
N ILE A 143 -12.52 -5.03 -4.95
CA ILE A 143 -12.09 -3.63 -5.10
C ILE A 143 -12.89 -2.71 -4.17
N ARG A 144 -14.20 -2.94 -4.04
CA ARG A 144 -15.06 -2.19 -3.10
C ARG A 144 -14.69 -2.44 -1.64
N VAL A 145 -14.39 -3.68 -1.26
CA VAL A 145 -13.93 -4.00 0.10
C VAL A 145 -12.59 -3.34 0.42
N ILE A 146 -11.67 -3.30 -0.55
CA ILE A 146 -10.42 -2.56 -0.41
C ILE A 146 -10.71 -1.08 -0.20
N GLY A 147 -11.56 -0.47 -1.04
CA GLY A 147 -11.95 0.94 -0.89
C GLY A 147 -12.54 1.25 0.48
N LEU A 148 -13.43 0.41 0.99
CA LEU A 148 -14.01 0.53 2.33
C LEU A 148 -12.94 0.50 3.43
N VAL A 149 -11.93 -0.38 3.35
CA VAL A 149 -10.84 -0.44 4.35
C VAL A 149 -9.96 0.82 4.28
N GLN A 150 -9.71 1.33 3.08
CA GLN A 150 -8.85 2.50 2.88
C GLN A 150 -9.45 3.79 3.40
N GLU A 151 -10.78 3.87 3.46
CA GLU A 151 -11.51 5.02 4.00
C GLU A 151 -11.07 5.40 5.43
N PHE A 152 -10.64 4.43 6.22
CA PHE A 152 -10.32 4.64 7.64
C PHE A 152 -8.82 4.90 7.90
N LEU A 153 -7.99 5.05 6.87
CA LEU A 153 -6.54 5.22 7.03
C LEU A 153 -6.14 6.54 7.72
N GLU A 154 -7.00 7.55 7.69
CA GLU A 154 -6.85 8.80 8.45
C GLU A 154 -6.94 8.58 9.97
N ILE A 155 -7.53 7.47 10.43
CA ILE A 155 -7.58 7.11 11.84
C ILE A 155 -6.23 6.46 12.23
N PRO A 156 -5.38 7.10 13.06
CA PRO A 156 -4.01 6.61 13.27
C PRO A 156 -3.92 5.22 13.92
N SER A 157 -4.87 4.86 14.78
CA SER A 157 -4.95 3.52 15.36
C SER A 157 -5.30 2.46 14.31
N PHE A 158 -6.21 2.79 13.39
CA PHE A 158 -6.60 1.92 12.29
C PHE A 158 -5.43 1.71 11.32
N GLY A 159 -4.75 2.80 10.92
CA GLY A 159 -3.56 2.73 10.06
C GLY A 159 -2.44 1.84 10.65
N ARG A 160 -2.24 1.84 11.97
CA ARG A 160 -1.31 0.92 12.64
C ARG A 160 -1.75 -0.54 12.55
N GLU A 161 -3.03 -0.83 12.77
CA GLU A 161 -3.55 -2.19 12.64
C GLU A 161 -3.57 -2.67 11.18
N TYR A 162 -3.77 -1.76 10.22
CA TYR A 162 -3.68 -1.99 8.79
C TYR A 162 -2.28 -2.45 8.37
N ILE A 163 -1.24 -1.74 8.84
CA ILE A 163 0.16 -2.16 8.64
C ILE A 163 0.43 -3.52 9.30
N LYS A 164 0.02 -3.71 10.57
CA LYS A 164 0.24 -4.97 11.30
C LYS A 164 -0.45 -6.17 10.65
N ALA A 165 -1.57 -5.95 9.98
CA ALA A 165 -2.30 -6.99 9.26
C ALA A 165 -1.66 -7.33 7.90
N ASP A 166 -0.71 -6.52 7.44
CA ASP A 166 -0.12 -6.53 6.10
C ASP A 166 -1.22 -6.58 5.02
N PHE A 167 -2.27 -5.80 5.23
CA PHE A 167 -3.47 -5.80 4.40
C PHE A 167 -3.16 -5.61 2.90
N PRO A 168 -2.42 -4.57 2.48
CA PRO A 168 -2.20 -4.29 1.07
C PRO A 168 -1.41 -5.38 0.36
N ALA A 169 -0.31 -5.87 0.95
CA ALA A 169 0.49 -6.93 0.34
C ALA A 169 -0.29 -8.23 0.21
N ARG A 170 -1.05 -8.63 1.24
CA ARG A 170 -1.87 -9.85 1.20
C ARG A 170 -3.00 -9.76 0.18
N ALA A 171 -3.70 -8.63 0.11
CA ALA A 171 -4.74 -8.40 -0.88
C ALA A 171 -4.17 -8.41 -2.31
N LEU A 172 -2.99 -7.81 -2.52
CA LEU A 172 -2.29 -7.84 -3.80
C LEU A 172 -1.84 -9.26 -4.17
N THR A 173 -1.28 -10.03 -3.23
CA THR A 173 -0.89 -11.42 -3.48
C THR A 173 -2.10 -12.28 -3.87
N MET A 174 -3.25 -12.08 -3.24
CA MET A 174 -4.47 -12.81 -3.60
C MET A 174 -4.98 -12.44 -5.00
N SER A 175 -4.78 -11.19 -5.46
CA SER A 175 -5.21 -10.79 -6.80
C SER A 175 -4.35 -11.41 -7.92
N LEU A 176 -3.09 -11.71 -7.62
CA LEU A 176 -2.17 -12.40 -8.53
C LEU A 176 -2.59 -13.84 -8.87
N GLU A 177 -3.55 -14.44 -8.15
CA GLU A 177 -4.16 -15.72 -8.55
C GLU A 177 -5.00 -15.61 -9.83
N PHE A 178 -5.37 -14.39 -10.24
CA PHE A 178 -6.23 -14.11 -11.39
C PHE A 178 -5.65 -13.02 -12.31
N PRO A 179 -4.45 -13.24 -12.91
CA PRO A 179 -3.74 -12.19 -13.63
C PRO A 179 -4.46 -11.70 -14.89
N GLY A 180 -5.24 -12.57 -15.55
CA GLY A 180 -6.00 -12.25 -16.77
C GLY A 180 -7.44 -11.80 -16.54
N LEU A 181 -7.88 -11.65 -15.28
CA LEU A 181 -9.26 -11.27 -14.98
C LEU A 181 -9.46 -9.76 -15.19
N PRO A 182 -10.47 -9.30 -15.95
CA PRO A 182 -10.81 -7.88 -16.03
C PRO A 182 -11.34 -7.34 -14.70
N SER A 183 -11.10 -6.06 -14.41
CA SER A 183 -11.57 -5.41 -13.18
C SER A 183 -13.05 -4.98 -13.21
N SER A 184 -13.71 -4.99 -14.36
CA SER A 184 -15.12 -4.61 -14.54
C SER A 184 -15.94 -5.70 -15.22
N SER A 185 -17.27 -5.59 -15.11
CA SER A 185 -18.25 -6.52 -15.68
C SER A 185 -18.73 -6.15 -17.09
N SER A 186 -18.23 -5.06 -17.70
CA SER A 186 -18.60 -4.69 -19.07
C SER A 186 -17.96 -5.67 -20.05
N GLY A 187 -18.77 -6.61 -20.54
CA GLY A 187 -18.38 -7.62 -21.50
C GLY A 187 -17.98 -7.02 -22.84
N SER A 188 -16.72 -6.67 -22.99
CA SER A 188 -16.08 -6.38 -24.28
C SER A 188 -14.57 -6.22 -24.06
N THR A 189 -13.86 -7.33 -23.89
CA THR A 189 -12.42 -7.33 -24.10
C THR A 189 -12.08 -8.56 -24.93
N GLN A 190 -11.66 -8.31 -26.17
CA GLN A 190 -10.93 -9.31 -26.93
C GLN A 190 -9.74 -9.79 -26.09
N PRO A 191 -9.42 -11.10 -26.08
CA PRO A 191 -8.30 -11.63 -25.32
C PRO A 191 -7.01 -10.86 -25.65
N GLY A 192 -6.42 -10.18 -24.66
CA GLY A 192 -5.12 -9.52 -24.77
C GLY A 192 -5.11 -8.02 -25.03
N ARG A 193 -6.26 -7.33 -25.13
CA ARG A 193 -6.30 -5.86 -25.18
C ARG A 193 -6.82 -5.29 -23.86
N ILE A 194 -5.96 -4.66 -23.07
CA ILE A 194 -6.37 -3.90 -21.89
C ILE A 194 -7.06 -2.63 -22.37
N ASP A 195 -8.32 -2.45 -21.97
CA ASP A 195 -9.00 -1.18 -22.09
C ASP A 195 -8.35 -0.21 -21.07
N PRO A 196 -7.86 0.97 -21.48
CA PRO A 196 -7.29 1.97 -20.57
C PRO A 196 -8.22 2.35 -19.41
N ASP A 197 -9.53 2.18 -19.57
CA ASP A 197 -10.54 2.44 -18.54
C ASP A 197 -10.83 1.22 -17.64
N HIS A 198 -10.40 0.02 -18.05
CA HIS A 198 -10.61 -1.23 -17.33
C HIS A 198 -9.32 -2.07 -17.26
N PRO A 199 -8.39 -1.75 -16.34
CA PRO A 199 -7.18 -2.53 -16.15
C PRO A 199 -7.47 -3.98 -15.75
N LEU A 200 -6.47 -4.84 -15.88
CA LEU A 200 -6.54 -6.18 -15.30
C LEU A 200 -6.65 -6.11 -13.78
N TYR A 201 -7.24 -7.14 -13.19
CA TYR A 201 -7.59 -7.18 -11.78
C TYR A 201 -6.41 -6.91 -10.83
N PRO A 202 -5.19 -7.47 -11.02
CA PRO A 202 -4.05 -7.10 -10.18
C PRO A 202 -3.66 -5.63 -10.31
N ALA A 203 -3.74 -5.05 -11.51
CA ALA A 203 -3.47 -3.64 -11.74
C ALA A 203 -4.51 -2.76 -11.03
N ALA A 204 -5.80 -3.09 -11.12
CA ALA A 204 -6.87 -2.39 -10.39
C ALA A 204 -6.69 -2.46 -8.85
N VAL A 205 -6.30 -3.62 -8.33
CA VAL A 205 -6.00 -3.78 -6.90
C VAL A 205 -4.77 -2.97 -6.50
N SER A 206 -3.72 -2.97 -7.33
CA SER A 206 -2.50 -2.21 -7.06
C SER A 206 -2.73 -0.69 -7.11
N GLU A 207 -3.61 -0.21 -7.99
CA GLU A 207 -4.01 1.20 -8.10
C GLU A 207 -4.59 1.70 -6.79
N LYS A 208 -5.47 0.92 -6.15
CA LYS A 208 -6.03 1.27 -4.85
C LYS A 208 -4.95 1.49 -3.81
N PHE A 209 -3.93 0.64 -3.76
CA PHE A 209 -2.88 0.73 -2.74
C PHE A 209 -1.72 1.67 -3.08
N PHE A 210 -1.57 2.06 -4.35
CA PHE A 210 -0.45 2.88 -4.78
C PHE A 210 -0.66 4.32 -4.30
N PRO A 211 0.30 4.92 -3.58
CA PRO A 211 0.18 6.30 -3.13
C PRO A 211 0.44 7.26 -4.31
N ASN A 212 -0.60 7.54 -5.10
CA ASN A 212 -0.54 8.44 -6.27
C ASN A 212 -0.14 9.87 -5.90
N ALA A 213 -0.43 10.31 -4.67
CA ALA A 213 -0.01 11.59 -4.11
C ALA A 213 0.71 11.35 -2.76
N PRO A 214 2.02 11.03 -2.76
CA PRO A 214 2.77 10.76 -1.52
C PRO A 214 2.77 11.94 -0.54
N GLY A 215 2.55 13.17 -1.01
CA GLY A 215 2.38 14.33 -0.13
C GLY A 215 1.06 14.37 0.65
N GLY A 216 0.03 13.65 0.18
CA GLY A 216 -1.28 13.55 0.84
C GLY A 216 -1.44 12.30 1.71
N THR A 217 -0.57 11.29 1.56
CA THR A 217 -0.61 10.07 2.39
C THR A 217 0.36 10.20 3.56
N PRO A 218 -0.03 9.85 4.80
CA PRO A 218 0.89 9.86 5.93
C PRO A 218 2.19 9.09 5.66
N ALA A 219 3.34 9.73 5.83
CA ALA A 219 4.64 9.17 5.47
C ALA A 219 4.91 7.79 6.13
N TYR A 220 4.45 7.59 7.37
CA TYR A 220 4.62 6.31 8.07
C TYR A 220 3.89 5.15 7.37
N LEU A 221 2.77 5.40 6.68
CA LEU A 221 2.08 4.38 5.88
C LEU A 221 2.92 4.04 4.66
N ILE A 222 3.39 5.05 3.91
CA ILE A 222 4.24 4.85 2.72
C ILE A 222 5.48 4.02 3.06
N HIS A 223 6.23 4.42 4.11
CA HIS A 223 7.46 3.74 4.51
C HIS A 223 7.25 2.28 4.98
N ARG A 224 6.03 1.89 5.34
CA ARG A 224 5.71 0.55 5.84
C ARG A 224 4.98 -0.31 4.82
N VAL A 225 4.15 0.29 3.96
CA VAL A 225 3.30 -0.40 2.98
C VAL A 225 4.02 -0.60 1.66
N VAL A 226 4.73 0.40 1.13
CA VAL A 226 5.39 0.29 -0.18
C VAL A 226 6.42 -0.85 -0.24
N PRO A 227 7.27 -1.08 0.79
CA PRO A 227 8.16 -2.24 0.78
C PRO A 227 7.41 -3.57 0.68
N THR A 228 6.31 -3.75 1.41
CA THR A 228 5.56 -5.02 1.39
C THR A 228 4.78 -5.19 0.08
N LEU A 229 4.31 -4.11 -0.54
CA LEU A 229 3.74 -4.13 -1.89
C LEU A 229 4.78 -4.56 -2.94
N LEU A 230 6.01 -4.03 -2.86
CA LEU A 230 7.11 -4.42 -3.75
C LEU A 230 7.47 -5.90 -3.58
N ASP A 231 7.55 -6.36 -2.33
CA ASP A 231 7.79 -7.76 -2.03
C ASP A 231 6.67 -8.67 -2.57
N ALA A 232 5.42 -8.18 -2.54
CA ALA A 232 4.23 -8.84 -3.09
C ALA A 232 4.07 -8.73 -4.61
N GLY A 233 4.99 -8.07 -5.33
CA GLY A 233 5.00 -8.06 -6.81
C GLY A 233 4.50 -6.77 -7.47
N LEU A 234 4.34 -5.66 -6.75
CA LEU A 234 3.88 -4.38 -7.31
C LEU A 234 4.63 -3.96 -8.59
N LEU A 235 5.97 -4.02 -8.59
CA LEU A 235 6.76 -3.61 -9.76
C LEU A 235 6.50 -4.51 -10.98
N ASP A 236 6.30 -5.81 -10.76
CA ASP A 236 6.01 -6.75 -11.84
C ASP A 236 4.64 -6.47 -12.46
N ILE A 237 3.63 -6.13 -11.64
CA ILE A 237 2.30 -5.70 -12.09
C ILE A 237 2.39 -4.42 -12.94
N LEU A 238 3.17 -3.42 -12.50
CA LEU A 238 3.37 -2.18 -13.27
C LEU A 238 4.05 -2.45 -14.62
N VAL A 239 5.05 -3.33 -14.63
CA VAL A 239 5.76 -3.74 -15.84
C VAL A 239 4.85 -4.51 -16.79
N ASP A 240 4.05 -5.45 -16.27
CA ASP A 240 3.12 -6.24 -17.07
C ASP A 240 2.01 -5.38 -17.65
N HIS A 241 1.48 -4.44 -16.87
CA HIS A 241 0.53 -3.44 -17.36
C HIS A 241 1.12 -2.61 -18.50
N LEU A 242 2.37 -2.14 -18.37
CA LEU A 242 3.03 -1.38 -19.43
C LEU A 242 3.24 -2.23 -20.69
N ILE A 243 3.78 -3.45 -20.56
CA ILE A 243 4.12 -4.33 -21.70
C ILE A 243 2.87 -4.82 -22.42
N SER A 244 1.77 -5.05 -21.70
CA SER A 244 0.50 -5.49 -22.29
C SER A 244 -0.17 -4.45 -23.19
N GLN A 245 0.26 -3.19 -23.13
CA GLN A 245 -0.31 -2.12 -23.94
C GLN A 245 0.35 -2.04 -25.32
N PRO A 246 -0.42 -1.71 -26.38
CA PRO A 246 0.13 -1.36 -27.68
C PRO A 246 1.10 -0.19 -27.59
N SER A 247 2.16 -0.24 -28.40
CA SER A 247 3.11 0.88 -28.49
C SER A 247 2.41 2.15 -28.97
N GLY A 248 2.71 3.28 -28.33
CA GLY A 248 2.07 4.57 -28.64
C GLY A 248 0.71 4.78 -27.97
N THR A 249 0.31 3.93 -27.02
CA THR A 249 -0.92 4.14 -26.25
C THR A 249 -0.86 5.50 -25.53
N PRO A 250 -1.84 6.39 -25.74
CA PRO A 250 -1.91 7.65 -25.00
C PRO A 250 -2.24 7.38 -23.52
N TYR A 251 -1.55 8.04 -22.61
CA TYR A 251 -1.77 7.95 -21.15
C TYR A 251 -1.75 6.49 -20.63
N PRO A 252 -0.65 5.73 -20.79
CA PRO A 252 -0.63 4.31 -20.47
C PRO A 252 -0.79 3.98 -18.97
N TRP A 253 -0.75 5.02 -18.12
CA TRP A 253 -0.91 4.94 -16.68
C TRP A 253 -2.26 5.50 -16.21
N HIS A 254 -3.23 5.65 -17.12
CA HIS A 254 -4.57 6.15 -16.83
C HIS A 254 -5.23 5.55 -15.58
N PRO A 255 -5.11 4.24 -15.31
CA PRO A 255 -5.70 3.69 -14.09
C PRO A 255 -5.18 4.33 -12.80
N TRP A 256 -3.88 4.62 -12.72
CA TRP A 256 -3.28 5.21 -11.51
C TRP A 256 -3.52 6.71 -11.44
N VAL A 257 -3.33 7.42 -12.53
CA VAL A 257 -3.19 8.90 -12.49
C VAL A 257 -4.02 9.64 -13.53
N GLY A 258 -4.98 8.96 -14.15
CA GLY A 258 -5.82 9.53 -15.18
C GLY A 258 -4.98 10.08 -16.34
N LYS A 259 -5.25 11.30 -16.75
CA LYS A 259 -4.52 11.98 -17.84
C LYS A 259 -3.34 12.82 -17.34
N ASP A 260 -3.02 12.77 -16.05
CA ASP A 260 -1.94 13.57 -15.46
C ASP A 260 -0.56 12.92 -15.69
N PRO A 261 0.33 13.55 -16.46
CA PRO A 261 1.67 13.01 -16.69
C PRO A 261 2.58 13.07 -15.45
N ALA A 262 2.29 13.94 -14.47
CA ALA A 262 3.14 14.12 -13.29
C ALA A 262 3.04 12.96 -12.29
N GLY A 263 1.97 12.17 -12.37
CA GLY A 263 1.68 11.10 -11.41
C GLY A 263 2.15 9.70 -11.81
N HIS A 264 2.91 9.54 -12.90
CA HIS A 264 3.28 8.22 -13.42
C HIS A 264 3.84 7.29 -12.31
N PRO A 265 3.31 6.07 -12.13
CA PRO A 265 3.61 5.22 -10.98
C PRO A 265 5.08 4.79 -10.93
N LEU A 266 5.74 4.62 -12.08
CA LEU A 266 7.16 4.28 -12.15
C LEU A 266 8.05 5.44 -11.61
N PRO A 267 8.04 6.67 -12.17
CA PRO A 267 8.72 7.82 -11.55
C PRO A 267 8.39 8.06 -10.07
N VAL A 268 7.10 7.96 -9.70
CA VAL A 268 6.68 8.11 -8.30
C VAL A 268 7.34 7.06 -7.41
N LEU A 269 7.37 5.79 -7.83
CA LEU A 269 8.06 4.72 -7.11
C LEU A 269 9.58 4.95 -7.01
N ALA A 270 10.22 5.42 -8.09
CA ALA A 270 11.63 5.77 -8.05
C ALA A 270 11.91 6.87 -7.03
N SER A 271 11.09 7.92 -6.98
CA SER A 271 11.24 9.01 -6.01
C SER A 271 11.16 8.54 -4.56
N MET A 272 10.41 7.47 -4.28
CA MET A 272 10.31 6.88 -2.95
C MET A 272 11.55 6.06 -2.55
N CYS A 273 12.44 5.71 -3.49
CA CYS A 273 13.68 4.98 -3.20
C CYS A 273 14.73 5.83 -2.46
N VAL A 274 14.44 7.10 -2.16
CA VAL A 274 15.17 7.86 -1.12
C VAL A 274 15.01 7.23 0.27
N SER A 275 13.94 6.46 0.49
CA SER A 275 13.73 5.66 1.68
C SER A 275 14.49 4.34 1.59
N LEU A 276 15.41 4.08 2.52
CA LEU A 276 16.21 2.84 2.50
C LEU A 276 15.37 1.54 2.50
N PRO A 277 14.31 1.38 3.31
CA PRO A 277 13.45 0.20 3.23
C PRO A 277 12.83 0.00 1.85
N ILE A 278 12.31 1.07 1.25
CA ILE A 278 11.68 1.03 -0.08
C ILE A 278 12.73 0.70 -1.13
N ARG A 279 13.90 1.34 -1.07
CA ARG A 279 15.03 1.05 -1.96
C ARG A 279 15.44 -0.41 -1.92
N ASN A 280 15.55 -1.00 -0.73
CA ASN A 280 15.95 -2.40 -0.58
C ASN A 280 14.94 -3.35 -1.24
N SER A 281 13.65 -3.19 -0.99
CA SER A 281 12.61 -4.00 -1.65
C SER A 281 12.54 -3.72 -3.15
N CYS A 282 12.72 -2.46 -3.58
CA CYS A 282 12.73 -2.08 -5.00
C CYS A 282 13.89 -2.75 -5.74
N ARG A 283 15.10 -2.79 -5.13
CA ARG A 283 16.26 -3.50 -5.69
C ARG A 283 15.97 -4.97 -5.90
N LEU A 284 15.35 -5.64 -4.92
CA LEU A 284 14.96 -7.04 -5.06
C LEU A 284 13.89 -7.22 -6.14
N ALA A 285 12.92 -6.32 -6.23
CA ALA A 285 11.88 -6.36 -7.26
C ALA A 285 12.46 -6.19 -8.67
N VAL A 286 13.38 -5.23 -8.87
CA VAL A 286 14.10 -5.03 -10.15
C VAL A 286 14.89 -6.28 -10.54
N GLN A 287 15.55 -6.94 -9.58
CA GLN A 287 16.30 -8.18 -9.82
C GLN A 287 15.41 -9.37 -10.21
N ARG A 288 14.11 -9.34 -9.89
CA ARG A 288 13.16 -10.40 -10.26
C ARG A 288 12.60 -10.24 -11.69
N ILE A 289 12.76 -9.07 -12.31
CA ILE A 289 12.27 -8.83 -13.67
C ILE A 289 13.02 -9.76 -14.63
N SER A 290 12.28 -10.53 -15.43
CA SER A 290 12.88 -11.47 -16.37
C SER A 290 13.67 -10.76 -17.48
N GLY A 291 14.70 -11.42 -18.00
CA GLY A 291 15.50 -10.89 -19.11
C GLY A 291 14.67 -10.64 -20.39
N GLU A 292 13.55 -11.35 -20.58
CA GLU A 292 12.63 -11.06 -21.68
C GLU A 292 11.89 -9.73 -21.46
N LYS A 293 11.29 -9.52 -20.29
CA LYS A 293 10.62 -8.25 -19.95
C LYS A 293 11.61 -7.09 -20.07
N LEU A 294 12.82 -7.25 -19.54
CA LEU A 294 13.85 -6.22 -19.58
C LEU A 294 14.23 -5.81 -21.02
N ARG A 295 14.42 -6.76 -21.94
CA ARG A 295 14.70 -6.45 -23.36
C ARG A 295 13.60 -5.62 -24.01
N LYS A 296 12.34 -5.94 -23.72
CA LYS A 296 11.19 -5.14 -24.20
C LYS A 296 11.22 -3.73 -23.61
N LEU A 297 11.39 -3.62 -22.30
CA LEU A 297 11.42 -2.35 -21.57
C LEU A 297 12.55 -1.42 -22.00
N THR A 298 13.69 -1.94 -22.44
CA THR A 298 14.85 -1.12 -22.86
C THR A 298 14.82 -0.72 -24.34
N SER A 299 13.70 -0.90 -25.04
CA SER A 299 13.59 -0.61 -26.47
C SER A 299 12.31 0.14 -26.84
N GLY A 300 12.35 0.89 -27.95
CA GLY A 300 11.19 1.54 -28.55
C GLY A 300 10.41 2.43 -27.58
N TRP A 301 9.08 2.37 -27.68
CA TRP A 301 8.16 3.19 -26.89
C TRP A 301 8.24 2.89 -25.38
N TYR A 302 8.37 1.61 -24.98
CA TYR A 302 8.44 1.21 -23.57
C TYR A 302 9.64 1.85 -22.84
N SER A 303 10.76 2.05 -23.55
CA SER A 303 11.96 2.69 -23.01
C SER A 303 11.72 4.11 -22.51
N GLN A 304 10.76 4.83 -23.09
CA GLN A 304 10.40 6.20 -22.71
C GLN A 304 9.76 6.24 -21.31
N HIS A 305 9.11 5.15 -20.90
CA HIS A 305 8.49 5.01 -19.57
C HIS A 305 9.42 4.32 -18.56
N TRP A 306 10.19 3.34 -19.01
CA TRP A 306 11.07 2.55 -18.14
C TRP A 306 12.38 3.28 -17.77
N THR A 307 13.02 3.92 -18.75
CA THR A 307 14.34 4.53 -18.58
C THR A 307 14.39 5.62 -17.51
N PRO A 308 13.41 6.56 -17.43
CA PRO A 308 13.39 7.56 -16.35
C PRO A 308 13.38 6.92 -14.96
N PHE A 309 12.48 5.96 -14.73
CA PHE A 309 12.42 5.21 -13.48
C PHE A 309 13.74 4.50 -13.18
N PHE A 310 14.30 3.79 -14.15
CA PHE A 310 15.49 2.99 -13.93
C PHE A 310 16.72 3.86 -13.63
N ASN A 311 16.84 5.01 -14.28
CA ASN A 311 17.91 5.98 -14.03
C ASN A 311 17.82 6.56 -12.61
N ASP A 312 16.63 7.01 -12.20
CA ASP A 312 16.40 7.57 -10.86
C ASP A 312 16.62 6.52 -9.77
N TYR A 313 16.04 5.33 -9.93
CA TYR A 313 16.26 4.20 -9.04
C TYR A 313 17.75 3.87 -8.91
N ARG A 314 18.48 3.78 -10.04
CA ARG A 314 19.91 3.45 -10.02
C ARG A 314 20.74 4.53 -9.36
N LEU A 315 20.40 5.81 -9.55
CA LEU A 315 21.05 6.91 -8.84
C LEU A 315 20.90 6.73 -7.33
N TYR A 316 19.68 6.52 -6.84
CA TYR A 316 19.44 6.32 -5.41
C TYR A 316 20.10 5.06 -4.87
N ASP A 317 20.02 3.93 -5.59
CA ASP A 317 20.67 2.68 -5.19
C ASP A 317 22.19 2.84 -5.13
N HIS A 318 22.79 3.49 -6.13
CA HIS A 318 24.22 3.77 -6.17
C HIS A 318 24.68 4.62 -4.98
N ILE A 319 24.00 5.74 -4.69
CA ILE A 319 24.34 6.62 -3.56
C ILE A 319 24.21 5.85 -2.24
N TRP A 320 23.15 5.07 -2.08
CA TRP A 320 23.01 4.22 -0.91
C TRP A 320 24.14 3.17 -0.81
N MET A 321 24.55 2.54 -1.92
CA MET A 321 25.63 1.56 -1.91
C MET A 321 27.00 2.17 -1.59
N HIS A 322 27.30 3.37 -2.11
CA HIS A 322 28.50 4.11 -1.73
C HIS A 322 28.53 4.41 -0.23
N TRP A 323 27.38 4.75 0.37
CA TRP A 323 27.28 4.94 1.81
C TRP A 323 27.64 3.68 2.62
N PHE A 324 27.22 2.49 2.18
CA PHE A 324 27.41 1.24 2.92
C PHE A 324 28.77 0.57 2.69
N HIS A 325 29.31 0.62 1.47
CA HIS A 325 30.43 -0.24 1.08
C HIS A 325 31.77 0.47 0.83
N ALA A 326 31.78 1.75 0.45
CA ALA A 326 33.00 2.38 -0.08
C ALA A 326 33.85 3.13 0.96
N GLY A 327 33.39 3.31 2.20
CA GLY A 327 34.10 4.16 3.17
C GLY A 327 34.06 5.66 2.85
N ASP A 328 33.65 6.04 1.63
CA ASP A 328 33.33 7.37 1.12
C ASP A 328 32.02 7.92 1.73
N ARG A 329 31.94 7.90 3.05
CA ARG A 329 30.82 8.51 3.76
C ARG A 329 30.99 10.01 3.68
N VAL A 330 29.97 10.72 3.20
CA VAL A 330 29.84 12.14 3.49
C VAL A 330 29.83 12.30 5.02
N ARG A 331 30.89 12.93 5.54
CA ARG A 331 31.07 13.07 6.99
C ARG A 331 30.47 14.37 7.43
N ILE A 332 29.35 14.28 8.12
CA ILE A 332 28.71 15.43 8.76
C ILE A 332 29.44 15.71 10.07
N CYS A 333 29.81 16.97 10.29
CA CYS A 333 30.32 17.47 11.55
C CYS A 333 29.63 18.80 11.89
N ASP A 334 28.92 18.84 13.01
CA ASP A 334 28.20 20.02 13.48
C ASP A 334 29.05 20.94 14.35
N ASN A 335 30.32 20.62 14.60
CA ASN A 335 31.24 21.54 15.28
C ASN A 335 31.59 22.70 14.33
N LEU A 336 31.10 23.90 14.64
CA LEU A 336 31.30 25.10 13.81
C LEU A 336 32.77 25.50 13.63
N ASN A 337 33.68 25.09 14.53
CA ASN A 337 35.11 25.32 14.40
C ASN A 337 35.83 24.24 13.56
N HIS A 338 35.12 23.28 12.99
CA HIS A 338 35.72 22.20 12.19
C HIS A 338 36.53 22.72 10.99
N HIS A 339 36.09 23.80 10.33
CA HIS A 339 36.80 24.42 9.21
C HIS A 339 38.22 24.88 9.55
N LYS A 340 38.51 25.18 10.82
CA LYS A 340 39.84 25.61 11.28
C LYS A 340 40.83 24.45 11.35
N LYS A 341 40.37 23.21 11.16
CA LYS A 341 41.14 21.97 11.30
C LYS A 341 41.32 21.22 9.98
N ALA A 342 41.06 21.89 8.84
CA ALA A 342 40.90 21.29 7.52
C ALA A 342 42.06 20.42 7.00
N ASP A 343 43.27 20.51 7.58
CA ASP A 343 44.45 19.76 7.15
C ASP A 343 44.86 18.57 8.03
N ARG A 344 44.17 18.31 9.15
CA ARG A 344 44.49 17.13 9.96
C ARG A 344 43.74 15.92 9.43
N GLY A 345 44.37 15.27 8.46
CA GLY A 345 44.25 13.87 8.02
C GLY A 345 42.95 13.12 8.31
N ILE A 346 42.42 12.47 7.27
CA ILE A 346 41.40 11.41 7.27
C ILE A 346 41.11 10.87 8.68
N TYR A 347 40.11 11.42 9.39
CA TYR A 347 39.74 10.90 10.70
C TYR A 347 39.32 9.43 10.53
N LEU A 348 40.06 8.45 11.02
CA LEU A 348 39.65 7.04 10.88
C LEU A 348 38.42 6.69 11.74
N GLU A 349 37.93 7.63 12.56
CA GLU A 349 36.77 7.43 13.43
C GLU A 349 35.43 7.44 12.68
N VAL A 350 34.54 6.54 13.08
CA VAL A 350 33.12 6.55 12.69
C VAL A 350 32.45 7.77 13.33
N ALA A 351 31.70 8.53 12.51
CA ALA A 351 30.93 9.68 12.98
C ALA A 351 29.96 9.31 14.12
N LYS A 352 29.84 10.18 15.12
CA LYS A 352 29.09 9.94 16.36
C LYS A 352 28.01 10.98 16.55
N GLU A 353 26.81 10.55 16.89
CA GLU A 353 25.75 11.44 17.34
C GLU A 353 25.85 11.71 18.85
N CYS A 354 25.40 12.89 19.28
CA CYS A 354 25.22 13.15 20.70
C CYS A 354 24.20 12.16 21.28
N THR A 355 24.60 11.36 22.27
CA THR A 355 23.76 10.30 22.84
C THR A 355 22.48 10.83 23.50
N ARG A 356 22.48 12.10 23.94
CA ARG A 356 21.35 12.74 24.63
C ARG A 356 20.34 13.36 23.66
N CYS A 357 20.75 14.33 22.86
CA CYS A 357 19.82 15.00 21.95
C CYS A 357 19.66 14.29 20.60
N ARG A 358 20.69 13.57 20.12
CA ARG A 358 20.82 12.97 18.78
C ARG A 358 20.60 13.92 17.60
N THR A 359 20.63 15.24 17.84
CA THR A 359 20.52 16.26 16.79
C THR A 359 21.88 16.54 16.17
N LYS A 360 22.92 16.70 17.01
CA LYS A 360 24.29 16.97 16.57
C LYS A 360 25.07 15.70 16.28
N VAL A 361 25.93 15.77 15.26
CA VAL A 361 26.80 14.71 14.75
C VAL A 361 28.22 15.24 14.66
N TYR A 362 29.19 14.42 15.00
CA TYR A 362 30.60 14.78 15.03
C TYR A 362 31.44 13.75 14.30
N CYS A 363 32.41 14.20 13.51
CA CYS A 363 33.37 13.32 12.85
C CYS A 363 34.39 12.68 13.82
N SER A 364 34.54 13.23 15.03
CA SER A 364 35.45 12.70 16.05
C SER A 364 35.01 13.09 17.47
N ARG A 365 35.54 12.38 18.48
CA ARG A 365 35.35 12.75 19.90
C ARG A 365 35.92 14.13 20.24
N GLU A 366 36.98 14.54 19.56
CA GLU A 366 37.58 15.85 19.76
C GLU A 366 36.61 16.96 19.33
N CYS A 367 36.03 16.84 18.14
CA CYS A 367 35.04 17.79 17.65
C CYS A 367 33.82 17.86 18.58
N GLN A 368 33.38 16.72 19.12
CA GLN A 368 32.28 16.69 20.10
C GLN A 368 32.64 17.43 21.39
N ARG A 369 33.83 17.18 21.97
CA ARG A 369 34.23 17.80 23.24
C ARG A 369 34.36 19.31 23.13
N GLU A 370 34.98 19.79 22.06
CA GLU A 370 35.14 21.22 21.82
C GLU A 370 33.78 21.91 21.69
N ASP A 371 32.90 21.36 20.86
CA ASP A 371 31.56 21.90 20.65
C ASP A 371 30.72 21.83 21.94
N TRP A 372 30.86 20.75 22.72
CA TRP A 372 30.19 20.61 24.02
C TRP A 372 30.57 21.70 25.01
N VAL A 373 31.86 22.05 25.09
CA VAL A 373 32.33 23.09 26.02
C VAL A 373 31.87 24.47 25.59
N ARG A 374 31.86 24.75 24.28
CA ARG A 374 31.60 26.10 23.76
C ARG A 374 30.13 26.41 23.50
N PHE A 375 29.37 25.47 22.95
CA PHE A 375 28.04 25.73 22.41
C PHE A 375 27.02 24.65 22.84
N HIS A 376 27.28 23.39 22.51
CA HIS A 376 26.24 22.36 22.52
C HIS A 376 25.66 22.02 23.90
N ARG A 377 26.43 22.17 24.99
CA ARG A 377 25.93 21.88 26.35
C ARG A 377 24.64 22.65 26.66
N ASN A 378 24.56 23.90 26.25
CA ASN A 378 23.42 24.78 26.52
C ASN A 378 22.26 24.51 25.55
N GLU A 379 22.56 24.14 24.30
CA GLU A 379 21.55 23.82 23.28
C GLU A 379 20.94 22.41 23.43
N CYS A 380 21.65 21.49 24.09
CA CYS A 380 21.30 20.07 24.11
C CYS A 380 19.90 19.76 24.65
N PRO A 381 19.39 20.39 25.73
CA PRO A 381 18.05 20.15 26.23
C PRO A 381 16.94 20.52 25.23
N GLU A 382 17.04 21.70 24.63
CA GLU A 382 16.08 22.22 23.65
C GLU A 382 16.10 21.38 22.37
N ASN A 383 17.29 21.07 21.87
CA ASN A 383 17.49 20.17 20.74
C ASN A 383 16.87 18.78 21.00
N ARG A 384 16.95 18.26 22.22
CA ARG A 384 16.31 16.99 22.58
C ARG A 384 14.79 17.11 22.51
N ARG A 385 14.20 18.21 23.01
CA ARG A 385 12.76 18.47 22.92
C ARG A 385 12.31 18.55 21.46
N TYR A 386 13.00 19.36 20.66
CA TYR A 386 12.75 19.49 19.23
C TYR A 386 12.80 18.14 18.50
N ARG A 387 13.81 17.31 18.78
CA ARG A 387 13.89 15.96 18.20
C ARG A 387 12.68 15.09 18.58
N ILE A 388 12.26 15.11 19.85
CA ILE A 388 11.12 14.31 20.32
C ILE A 388 9.85 14.75 19.62
N GLU A 389 9.59 16.05 19.52
CA GLU A 389 8.43 16.61 18.81
C GLU A 389 8.41 16.17 17.34
N ARG A 390 9.55 16.29 16.64
CA ARG A 390 9.68 15.85 15.24
C ARG A 390 9.53 14.34 15.08
N GLN A 391 10.00 13.54 16.05
CA GLN A 391 9.84 12.09 16.02
C GLN A 391 8.38 11.68 16.21
N ILE A 392 7.66 12.34 17.12
CA ILE A 392 6.20 12.14 17.31
C ILE A 392 5.46 12.50 16.01
N ALA A 393 5.86 13.58 15.35
CA ALA A 393 5.35 13.97 14.04
C ALA A 393 5.85 13.10 12.87
N THR A 394 6.64 12.04 13.11
CA THR A 394 7.24 11.17 12.08
C THR A 394 8.12 11.90 11.05
N ALA A 395 8.64 13.07 11.40
CA ALA A 395 9.39 13.98 10.53
C ALA A 395 10.87 14.12 10.92
N TRP A 396 11.42 13.17 11.69
CA TRP A 396 12.81 13.18 12.13
C TRP A 396 13.71 12.31 11.22
N PRO A 397 14.58 12.90 10.38
CA PRO A 397 15.54 12.13 9.60
C PRO A 397 16.68 11.62 10.49
N SER A 398 17.08 10.36 10.33
CA SER A 398 18.23 9.83 11.05
C SER A 398 19.54 10.48 10.55
N HIS A 399 20.65 10.34 11.29
CA HIS A 399 21.97 10.75 10.78
C HIS A 399 22.28 10.11 9.42
N ARG A 400 21.95 8.82 9.26
CA ARG A 400 22.11 8.11 8.00
C ARG A 400 21.34 8.77 6.86
N ASP A 401 20.08 9.13 7.09
CA ASP A 401 19.24 9.71 6.04
C ASP A 401 19.73 11.12 5.67
N ARG A 402 20.14 11.94 6.66
CA ARG A 402 20.76 13.25 6.42
C ARG A 402 22.01 13.15 5.54
N ALA A 403 22.88 12.19 5.85
CA ALA A 403 24.10 12.00 5.08
C ALA A 403 23.83 11.46 3.66
N PHE A 404 22.83 10.60 3.50
CA PHE A 404 22.32 10.21 2.17
C PHE A 404 21.84 11.44 1.38
N TYR A 405 20.99 12.29 1.96
CA TYR A 405 20.50 13.48 1.27
C TYR A 405 21.62 14.46 0.92
N LEU A 406 22.61 14.64 1.79
CA LEU A 406 23.77 15.47 1.47
C LEU A 406 24.62 14.85 0.35
N SER A 407 24.78 13.52 0.32
CA SER A 407 25.45 12.82 -0.79
C SER A 407 24.70 13.01 -2.10
N LEU A 408 23.37 12.97 -2.07
CA LEU A 408 22.51 13.22 -3.21
C LEU A 408 22.64 14.67 -3.71
N LEU A 409 22.63 15.65 -2.81
CA LEU A 409 22.84 17.07 -3.14
C LEU A 409 24.24 17.30 -3.75
N LEU A 410 25.29 16.73 -3.15
CA LEU A 410 26.64 16.80 -3.70
C LEU A 410 26.70 16.18 -5.09
N HIS A 411 26.08 15.02 -5.30
CA HIS A 411 26.02 14.39 -6.61
C HIS A 411 25.32 15.29 -7.64
N PHE A 412 24.18 15.89 -7.30
CA PHE A 412 23.49 16.82 -8.20
C PHE A 412 24.32 18.08 -8.47
N VAL A 413 24.86 18.74 -7.46
CA VAL A 413 25.67 19.95 -7.66
C VAL A 413 26.92 19.63 -8.49
N LEU A 414 27.65 18.57 -8.17
CA LEU A 414 28.91 18.25 -8.84
C LEU A 414 28.69 17.73 -10.27
N ASN A 415 27.70 16.86 -10.50
CA ASN A 415 27.49 16.25 -11.82
C ASN A 415 26.57 17.05 -12.74
N TYR A 416 25.57 17.76 -12.21
CA TYR A 416 24.60 18.51 -13.01
C TYR A 416 25.01 19.98 -13.20
N GLU A 417 25.45 20.68 -12.14
CA GLU A 417 25.76 22.11 -12.21
C GLU A 417 27.23 22.40 -12.57
N VAL A 418 28.18 21.64 -12.01
CA VAL A 418 29.61 21.97 -12.08
C VAL A 418 30.38 21.14 -13.12
N GLY A 419 29.94 19.93 -13.50
CA GLY A 419 30.53 19.21 -14.61
C GLY A 419 30.07 17.77 -14.83
N ALA A 420 29.26 17.56 -15.89
CA ALA A 420 29.45 16.52 -16.91
C ALA A 420 28.26 16.50 -17.90
N ARG A 421 28.14 17.51 -18.77
CA ARG A 421 27.58 17.26 -20.11
C ARG A 421 28.51 16.24 -20.76
N ARG A 422 28.23 14.94 -20.61
CA ARG A 422 28.77 13.96 -21.55
C ARG A 422 28.34 14.44 -22.93
N LYS A 423 29.31 14.82 -23.76
CA LYS A 423 29.07 15.06 -25.18
C LYS A 423 28.31 13.84 -25.68
N SER A 424 27.08 14.05 -26.13
CA SER A 424 26.34 13.09 -26.95
C SER A 424 27.24 12.72 -28.12
N ALA A 425 27.59 11.44 -28.22
CA ALA A 425 28.11 10.87 -29.46
C ALA A 425 26.96 10.72 -30.45
#